data_AF-A0A6N7KTF5-F1
#
_entry.id   AF-A0A6N7KTF5-F1
#
_cell.length_a   1.000
_cell.length_b   1.000
_cell.length_c   1.000
_cell.angle_alpha   90.00
_cell.angle_beta   90.00
_cell.angle_gamma   90.00
#
_symmetry.space_group_name_H-M   'P 1'
#
loop_
_entity.id
_entity.type
_entity.pdbx_description
1 polymer ?
#
loop_
_entity_poly.entity_id
_entity_poly.type
_entity_poly.pdbx_seq_one_letter_code
_entity_poly.pdbx_strand_id
1 'polypeptide(L)' 'MSSNTPSSSAPRSERLANSPVVRRGGQWWLVTGSRSILSTDPTFTGELDRFAAAMAAADQAVAELRTQKRESVRRDAR' A
#
# COMPACT_ATOMS: atom_id res chain seq x y z
N MET A 1 3.31 -30.10 -16.79
CA MET A 1 4.01 -28.80 -16.90
C MET A 1 2.96 -27.71 -16.77
N SER A 2 2.86 -27.05 -15.62
CA SER A 2 1.91 -25.95 -15.42
C SER A 2 2.72 -24.72 -15.00
N SER A 3 2.95 -23.83 -15.96
CA SER A 3 3.61 -22.55 -15.75
C SER A 3 2.71 -21.66 -14.90
N ASN A 4 3.14 -21.41 -13.67
CA ASN A 4 2.50 -20.49 -12.74
C ASN A 4 2.86 -19.05 -13.17
N THR A 5 2.05 -18.46 -14.03
CA THR A 5 2.21 -17.06 -14.45
C THR A 5 1.96 -16.16 -13.23
N PRO A 6 2.90 -15.29 -12.81
CA PRO A 6 2.59 -14.30 -11.80
C PRO A 6 1.56 -13.36 -12.41
N SER A 7 0.31 -13.45 -11.91
CA SER A 7 -0.76 -12.56 -12.31
C SER A 7 -0.28 -11.12 -12.10
N SER A 8 -0.25 -10.38 -13.21
CA SER A 8 0.00 -8.95 -13.26
C SER A 8 -0.71 -8.26 -12.09
N SER A 9 0.07 -7.60 -11.23
CA SER A 9 -0.43 -6.86 -10.08
C SER A 9 -1.20 -5.66 -10.60
N ALA A 10 -2.46 -5.87 -11.01
CA ALA A 10 -3.42 -4.79 -11.20
C ALA A 10 -3.37 -3.92 -9.93
N PRO A 11 -3.43 -2.58 -10.04
CA PRO A 11 -3.32 -1.68 -8.89
C PRO A 11 -4.45 -2.02 -7.94
N ARG A 12 -4.11 -2.85 -6.95
CA ARG A 12 -5.05 -3.55 -6.11
C ARG A 12 -5.55 -2.51 -5.15
N SER A 13 -6.60 -1.78 -5.54
CA SER A 13 -7.37 -0.81 -4.73
C SER A 13 -6.71 -0.65 -3.37
N GLU A 14 -5.76 0.28 -3.24
CA GLU A 14 -4.83 0.30 -2.09
C GLU A 14 -5.66 0.47 -0.83
N ARG A 15 -5.90 -0.65 -0.15
CA ARG A 15 -6.63 -0.68 1.09
C ARG A 15 -5.64 -0.31 2.16
N LEU A 16 -5.93 0.79 2.83
CA LEU A 16 -4.98 1.42 3.72
C LEU A 16 -4.89 0.60 5.01
N ALA A 17 -3.88 -0.26 5.16
CA ALA A 17 -3.58 -1.00 6.39
C ALA A 17 -4.79 -1.69 7.07
N ASN A 18 -5.64 -2.38 6.31
CA ASN A 18 -6.90 -3.01 6.77
C ASN A 18 -8.01 -2.04 7.22
N SER A 19 -7.83 -0.74 6.99
CA SER A 19 -8.87 0.26 7.18
C SER A 19 -10.07 0.00 6.26
N PRO A 20 -11.29 0.37 6.67
CA PRO A 20 -12.46 0.40 5.79
C PRO A 20 -12.36 1.52 4.74
N VAL A 21 -11.18 1.85 4.22
CA VAL A 21 -10.95 2.94 3.27
C VAL A 21 -10.04 2.46 2.14
N VAL A 22 -10.42 2.77 0.90
CA VAL A 22 -9.66 2.43 -0.32
C VAL A 22 -9.53 3.65 -1.23
N ARG A 23 -8.39 3.76 -1.92
CA ARG A 23 -8.19 4.77 -2.98
C ARG A 23 -8.47 4.15 -4.35
N ARG A 24 -9.38 4.75 -5.13
CA ARG A 24 -9.75 4.30 -6.49
C ARG A 24 -9.93 5.50 -7.40
N GLY A 25 -9.22 5.51 -8.53
CA GLY A 25 -9.31 6.60 -9.52
C GLY A 25 -8.92 7.97 -8.96
N GLY A 26 -8.01 8.02 -7.98
CA GLY A 26 -7.62 9.27 -7.29
C GLY A 26 -8.60 9.74 -6.22
N GLN A 27 -9.71 9.04 -6.01
CA GLN A 27 -10.73 9.36 -5.02
C GLN A 27 -10.72 8.37 -3.86
N TRP A 28 -11.08 8.86 -2.67
CA TRP A 28 -11.19 8.05 -1.46
C TRP A 28 -12.60 7.48 -1.29
N TRP A 29 -12.68 6.19 -1.01
CA TRP A 29 -13.94 5.46 -0.82
C TRP A 29 -13.95 4.78 0.54
N LEU A 30 -15.01 5.02 1.32
CA LEU A 30 -15.30 4.33 2.57
C LEU A 30 -16.06 3.04 2.27
N VAL A 31 -15.52 1.90 2.70
CA VAL A 31 -16.11 0.58 2.55
C VAL A 31 -16.90 0.24 3.81
N THR A 32 -18.23 0.21 3.72
CA THR A 32 -19.14 -0.17 4.79
C THR A 32 -19.84 -1.47 4.41
N GLY A 33 -19.44 -2.58 5.03
CA GLY A 33 -19.98 -3.91 4.70
C GLY A 33 -19.91 -4.20 3.19
N SER A 34 -21.07 -4.30 2.54
CA SER A 34 -21.21 -4.56 1.10
C SER A 34 -21.23 -3.30 0.23
N ARG A 35 -21.13 -2.09 0.79
CA ARG A 35 -21.16 -0.83 0.04
C ARG A 35 -19.84 -0.09 0.08
N SER A 36 -19.60 0.72 -0.94
CA SER A 36 -18.54 1.72 -0.97
C SER A 36 -19.16 3.10 -1.17
N ILE A 37 -18.78 4.05 -0.34
CA ILE A 37 -19.30 5.43 -0.34
C ILE A 37 -18.15 6.36 -0.68
N LEU A 38 -18.34 7.22 -1.67
CA LEU A 38 -17.35 8.23 -2.04
C LEU A 38 -17.20 9.24 -0.89
N SER A 39 -15.96 9.51 -0.50
CA SER A 39 -15.66 10.59 0.42
C SER A 39 -15.51 11.90 -0.34
N THR A 40 -16.38 12.87 -0.04
CA THR A 40 -16.39 14.18 -0.69
C THR A 40 -15.94 15.32 0.22
N ASP A 41 -15.73 15.07 1.52
CA ASP A 41 -15.22 16.07 2.46
C ASP A 41 -13.72 16.31 2.22
N PRO A 42 -13.31 17.51 1.77
CA PRO A 42 -11.91 17.80 1.43
C PRO A 42 -10.97 17.70 2.63
N THR A 43 -11.43 18.05 3.84
CA THR A 43 -10.60 17.95 5.06
C THR A 43 -10.30 16.50 5.36
N PHE A 44 -11.32 15.65 5.39
CA PHE A 44 -11.15 14.23 5.62
C PHE A 44 -10.31 13.54 4.55
N THR A 45 -10.53 13.85 3.25
CA THR A 45 -9.69 13.28 2.18
C THR A 45 -8.24 13.73 2.26
N GLY A 46 -7.97 14.96 2.72
CA GLY A 46 -6.61 15.45 2.93
C GLY A 46 -5.87 14.75 4.07
N GLU A 47 -6.58 14.34 5.13
CA GLU A 47 -6.00 13.49 6.18
C GLU A 47 -5.67 12.09 5.65
N LEU A 48 -6.54 11.51 4.82
CA LEU A 48 -6.28 10.20 4.19
C LEU A 48 -5.08 10.24 3.25
N ASP A 49 -4.91 11.32 2.47
CA ASP A 49 -3.73 11.50 1.62
C ASP A 49 -2.44 11.60 2.44
N ARG A 50 -2.44 12.37 3.54
CA ARG A 50 -1.29 12.44 4.45
C ARG A 50 -0.97 11.10 5.10
N PHE A 51 -2.00 10.38 5.53
CA PHE A 51 -1.82 9.06 6.12
C PHE A 51 -1.27 8.05 5.10
N ALA A 52 -1.75 8.08 3.85
CA ALA A 52 -1.21 7.27 2.77
C ALA A 52 0.26 7.59 2.46
N ALA A 53 0.64 8.87 2.44
CA ALA A 53 2.03 9.27 2.27
C ALA A 53 2.93 8.77 3.41
N ALA A 54 2.47 8.84 4.66
CA ALA A 54 3.20 8.33 5.81
C ALA A 54 3.38 6.80 5.75
N MET A 55 2.34 6.06 5.36
CA MET A 55 2.41 4.61 5.14
C MET A 55 3.40 4.23 4.05
N ALA A 56 3.37 4.94 2.90
CA ALA A 56 4.32 4.70 1.81
C ALA A 56 5.77 4.97 2.25
N ALA A 57 6.01 6.04 3.03
CA ALA A 57 7.32 6.33 3.60
C ALA A 57 7.80 5.24 4.57
N ALA A 58 6.90 4.71 5.41
CA ALA A 58 7.22 3.62 6.32
C ALA A 58 7.55 2.31 5.56
N ASP A 59 6.76 1.96 4.55
CA ASP A 59 7.01 0.79 3.71
C ASP A 59 8.35 0.90 2.97
N GLN A 60 8.67 2.09 2.46
CA GLN A 60 9.96 2.38 1.85
C GLN A 60 11.12 2.23 2.84
N ALA A 61 11.01 2.79 4.05
CA ALA A 61 12.04 2.66 5.08
C ALA A 61 12.27 1.18 5.48
N VAL A 62 11.20 0.39 5.57
CA VAL A 62 11.29 -1.06 5.84
C VAL A 62 11.95 -1.79 4.66
N ALA A 63 11.64 -1.42 3.42
CA ALA A 63 12.26 -2.00 2.22
C ALA A 63 13.77 -1.71 2.16
N GLU A 64 14.17 -0.49 2.50
CA GLU A 64 15.58 -0.09 2.58
C GLU A 64 16.32 -0.88 3.67
N LEU A 65 15.75 -1.00 4.87
CA LEU A 65 16.33 -1.80 5.95
C LEU A 65 16.51 -3.28 5.56
N ARG A 66 15.53 -3.86 4.86
CA ARG A 66 15.61 -5.24 4.36
C ARG A 66 16.70 -5.40 3.31
N THR A 67 16.92 -4.39 2.47
CA THR A 67 17.97 -4.39 1.45
C THR A 67 19.36 -4.33 2.10
N GLN A 68 19.55 -3.41 3.05
CA GLN A 68 20.80 -3.30 3.82
C GLN A 68 21.15 -4.60 4.55
N LYS A 69 20.15 -5.25 5.19
CA LYS A 69 20.35 -6.55 5.85
C LYS A 69 20.78 -7.65 4.88
N ARG A 70 20.26 -7.67 3.65
CA ARG A 70 20.67 -8.63 2.61
C ARG A 70 22.08 -8.36 2.10
N GLU A 71 22.53 -7.12 2.14
CA GLU A 71 23.90 -6.74 1.77
C GLU A 71 24.92 -7.08 2.86
N SER A 72 24.58 -6.90 4.14
CA SER A 72 25.44 -7.30 5.24
C SER A 72 25.66 -8.81 5.27
N VAL A 73 24.59 -9.61 5.17
CA VAL A 73 24.67 -11.09 5.13
C VAL A 73 25.52 -11.58 3.96
N ARG A 74 25.48 -10.90 2.80
CA ARG A 74 26.31 -11.26 1.64
C ARG A 74 27.79 -10.90 1.82
N ARG A 75 28.11 -9.90 2.64
CA ARG A 75 29.50 -9.52 2.94
C ARG A 75 30.14 -10.45 3.98
N ASP A 76 29.38 -10.95 4.95
CA ASP A 76 29.89 -11.87 5.98
C ASP A 76 30.15 -13.29 5.44
N ALA A 77 29.59 -13.62 4.26
CA ALA A 77 29.76 -14.93 3.61
C ALA A 77 30.94 -14.98 2.62
N ARG A 78 31.80 -13.96 2.59
CA ARG A 78 32.92 -13.81 1.64
C ARG A 78 34.25 -13.68 2.37
#